data_AF-A0A183F3T4-F1
#
_entry.id   AF-A0A183F3T4-F1
#
_cell.length_a   1.000
_cell.length_b   1.000
_cell.length_c   1.000
_cell.angle_alpha   90.00
_cell.angle_beta   90.00
_cell.angle_gamma   90.00
#
_symmetry.space_group_name_H-M   'P 1'
#
loop_
_entity.id
_entity.type
_entity.pdbx_description
1 polymer ?
#
loop_
_entity_poly.entity_id
_entity_poly.type
_entity_poly.pdbx_seq_one_letter_code
_entity_poly.pdbx_strand_id
1 'polypeptide(L)'
;MTGRSREVADLMKRRGIETLCLQETRWKGAKAKEIGEGVKLFYNGENAKRNGVGMAIAESLKDSIAGVQRINDRIKPLRLDTKEGFWTAMFVYAPQTGCPEHDKDEFYLALEEEIR
;
A
#
# COMPACT_ATOMS: atom_id res chain seq x y z
N MET A 1 -9.62 -11.35 -6.49
CA MET A 1 -10.42 -10.85 -5.35
C MET A 1 -11.87 -11.16 -5.61
N THR A 2 -12.49 -12.04 -4.84
CA THR A 2 -13.94 -12.23 -4.90
C THR A 2 -14.63 -12.18 -3.54
N GLY A 3 -13.93 -11.87 -2.44
CA GLY A 3 -14.55 -11.83 -1.10
C GLY A 3 -14.18 -10.60 -0.28
N ARG A 4 -12.93 -10.53 0.19
CA ARG A 4 -12.57 -9.71 1.37
C ARG A 4 -12.41 -8.20 1.21
N SER A 5 -12.57 -7.65 0.00
CA SER A 5 -12.32 -6.22 -0.20
C SER A 5 -13.39 -5.33 0.42
N ARG A 6 -14.60 -5.86 0.61
CA ARG A 6 -15.69 -5.08 1.21
C ARG A 6 -15.51 -4.93 2.71
N GLU A 7 -15.00 -5.98 3.35
CA GLU A 7 -14.64 -6.01 4.77
C GLU A 7 -13.54 -4.99 5.09
N VAL A 8 -12.63 -4.74 4.14
CA VAL A 8 -11.63 -3.67 4.25
C VAL A 8 -12.30 -2.30 4.25
N ALA A 9 -13.21 -2.04 3.30
CA ALA A 9 -13.94 -0.77 3.24
C ALA A 9 -14.79 -0.55 4.50
N ASP A 10 -15.52 -1.58 4.95
CA ASP A 10 -16.34 -1.53 6.16
C ASP A 10 -15.50 -1.30 7.42
N LEU A 11 -14.33 -1.94 7.52
CA LEU A 11 -13.39 -1.73 8.62
C LEU A 11 -12.89 -0.28 8.65
N MET A 12 -12.48 0.26 7.49
CA MET A 12 -11.99 1.62 7.38
C MET A 12 -13.05 2.62 7.83
N LYS A 13 -14.28 2.50 7.33
CA LYS A 13 -15.40 3.35 7.73
C LYS A 13 -15.70 3.23 9.23
N ARG A 14 -15.82 2.01 9.75
CA ARG A 14 -16.15 1.76 11.17
C ARG A 14 -15.10 2.28 12.15
N ARG A 15 -13.84 2.36 11.74
CA ARG A 15 -12.72 2.79 12.58
C ARG A 15 -12.25 4.21 12.28
N GLY A 16 -12.84 4.89 11.29
CA GLY A 16 -12.38 6.21 10.85
C GLY A 16 -10.96 6.18 10.29
N ILE A 17 -10.57 5.09 9.60
CA ILE A 17 -9.22 4.95 9.01
C ILE A 17 -9.23 5.58 7.62
N GLU A 18 -8.38 6.59 7.42
CA GLU A 18 -8.30 7.29 6.14
C GLU A 18 -7.31 6.63 5.16
N THR A 19 -6.23 6.03 5.66
CA THR A 19 -5.29 5.24 4.86
C THR A 19 -5.00 3.90 5.53
N LEU A 20 -4.97 2.82 4.75
CA LEU A 20 -4.70 1.48 5.24
C LEU A 20 -3.72 0.73 4.34
N CYS A 21 -2.67 0.21 4.95
CA CYS A 21 -1.72 -0.72 4.31
C CYS A 21 -2.26 -2.13 4.35
N LEU A 22 -2.18 -2.84 3.22
CA LEU A 22 -2.45 -4.26 3.13
C LEU A 22 -1.18 -4.97 2.68
N GLN A 23 -0.76 -5.97 3.43
CA GLN A 23 0.38 -6.82 3.08
C GLN A 23 -0.12 -8.23 2.75
N GLU A 24 0.71 -9.01 2.06
CA GLU A 24 0.37 -10.37 1.60
C GLU A 24 -0.96 -10.46 0.85
N THR A 25 -1.24 -9.46 0.02
CA THR A 25 -2.48 -9.43 -0.76
C THR A 25 -2.59 -10.62 -1.72
N ARG A 26 -1.45 -11.13 -2.22
CA ARG A 26 -1.36 -12.25 -3.17
C ARG A 26 -2.24 -12.01 -4.40
N TRP A 27 -2.34 -10.75 -4.83
CA TRP A 27 -3.09 -10.36 -6.02
C TRP A 27 -2.14 -10.15 -7.19
N LYS A 28 -2.48 -10.67 -8.37
CA LYS A 28 -1.70 -10.45 -9.58
C LYS A 28 -2.12 -9.15 -10.28
N GLY A 29 -1.11 -8.43 -10.78
CA GLY A 29 -1.24 -7.20 -11.54
C GLY A 29 -1.16 -5.94 -10.69
N ALA A 30 -1.10 -4.80 -11.37
CA ALA A 30 -1.15 -3.47 -10.78
C ALA A 30 -2.48 -2.81 -11.17
N LYS A 31 -3.38 -2.58 -10.21
CA LYS A 31 -4.68 -1.94 -10.49
C LYS A 31 -5.10 -1.01 -9.35
N ALA A 32 -5.95 -0.05 -9.72
CA ALA A 32 -6.76 0.73 -8.79
C ALA A 32 -8.23 0.36 -8.99
N LYS A 33 -8.98 0.19 -7.90
CA LYS A 33 -10.43 -0.03 -7.96
C LYS A 33 -11.12 0.51 -6.71
N GLU A 34 -12.39 0.87 -6.83
CA GLU A 34 -13.22 1.16 -5.65
C GLU A 34 -13.73 -0.14 -5.02
N ILE A 35 -13.80 -0.17 -3.69
CA ILE A 35 -14.16 -1.37 -2.92
C ILE A 35 -15.37 -1.20 -2.00
N GLY A 36 -16.05 -0.05 -2.09
CA GLY A 36 -17.18 0.34 -1.25
C GLY A 36 -16.84 1.50 -0.33
N GLU A 37 -17.86 2.18 0.22
CA GLU A 37 -17.70 3.28 1.19
C GLU A 37 -16.78 4.42 0.70
N GLY A 38 -16.73 4.67 -0.61
CA GLY A 38 -15.83 5.67 -1.22
C GLY A 38 -14.34 5.29 -1.19
N VAL A 39 -13.99 4.10 -0.70
CA VAL A 39 -12.60 3.66 -0.54
C VAL A 39 -12.02 3.21 -1.89
N LYS A 40 -10.88 3.81 -2.25
CA LYS A 40 -10.08 3.45 -3.42
C LYS A 40 -8.91 2.56 -3.00
N LEU A 41 -8.90 1.34 -3.53
CA LEU A 41 -7.85 0.35 -3.30
C LEU A 41 -6.89 0.32 -4.49
N PHE A 42 -5.61 0.59 -4.20
CA PHE A 42 -4.50 0.41 -5.12
C PHE A 42 -3.72 -0.82 -4.73
N TYR A 43 -3.51 -1.76 -5.63
CA TYR A 43 -2.71 -2.94 -5.34
C TYR A 43 -1.71 -3.26 -6.42
N ASN A 44 -0.64 -3.93 -6.00
CA ASN A 44 0.35 -4.49 -6.89
C ASN A 44 0.79 -5.86 -6.37
N GLY A 45 0.82 -6.84 -7.27
CA GLY A 45 1.57 -8.05 -7.02
C GLY A 45 1.92 -8.75 -8.32
N GLU A 46 3.10 -9.36 -8.34
CA GLU A 46 3.63 -10.01 -9.54
C GLU A 46 3.09 -11.44 -9.67
N ASN A 47 2.87 -12.09 -8.54
CA ASN A 47 2.39 -13.46 -8.44
C ASN A 47 1.13 -13.53 -7.56
N ALA A 48 0.10 -14.25 -8.02
CA ALA A 48 -1.13 -14.45 -7.25
C ALA A 48 -0.96 -15.40 -6.04
N LYS A 49 0.24 -15.94 -5.82
CA LYS A 49 0.53 -16.91 -4.75
C LYS A 49 1.40 -16.36 -3.63
N ARG A 50 2.19 -15.31 -3.86
CA ARG A 50 3.20 -14.79 -2.92
C ARG A 50 3.25 -13.27 -2.96
N ASN A 51 3.63 -12.67 -1.84
CA ASN A 51 3.84 -11.23 -1.67
C ASN A 51 2.60 -10.39 -2.04
N GLY A 52 2.83 -9.12 -2.36
CA GLY A 52 1.84 -8.18 -2.84
C GLY A 52 1.42 -7.20 -1.76
N VAL A 53 1.55 -5.92 -2.08
CA VAL A 53 1.14 -4.80 -1.23
C VAL A 53 -0.08 -4.10 -1.82
N GLY A 54 -0.99 -3.70 -0.94
CA GLY A 54 -2.17 -2.94 -1.24
C GLY A 54 -2.23 -1.69 -0.37
N MET A 55 -2.89 -0.68 -0.87
CA MET A 55 -3.13 0.57 -0.18
C MET A 55 -4.57 0.96 -0.42
N ALA A 56 -5.35 1.03 0.64
CA ALA A 56 -6.72 1.51 0.59
C ALA A 56 -6.75 2.95 1.14
N ILE A 57 -7.37 3.85 0.38
CA ILE A 57 -7.47 5.26 0.73
C ILE A 57 -8.95 5.64 0.76
N ALA A 58 -9.38 6.24 1.86
CA ALA A 58 -10.72 6.76 2.02
C ALA A 58 -10.99 7.91 1.05
N GLU A 59 -12.27 8.15 0.76
CA GLU A 59 -12.68 9.23 -0.12
C GLU A 59 -12.19 10.60 0.34
N SER A 60 -12.13 10.84 1.66
CA SER A 60 -11.70 12.10 2.27
C SER A 60 -10.31 12.56 1.83
N LEU A 61 -9.43 11.63 1.47
CA LEU A 61 -8.06 11.92 1.08
C LEU A 61 -7.81 11.88 -0.43
N LYS A 62 -8.82 11.58 -1.26
CA LYS A 62 -8.64 11.44 -2.72
C LYS A 62 -8.01 12.69 -3.35
N ASP A 63 -8.47 13.87 -2.95
CA ASP A 63 -8.00 15.16 -3.48
C ASP A 63 -6.63 15.57 -2.93
N SER A 64 -6.23 14.97 -1.80
CA SER A 64 -4.90 15.17 -1.22
C SER A 64 -3.85 14.22 -1.79
N ILE A 65 -4.17 13.28 -2.68
CA ILE A 65 -3.15 12.39 -3.26
C ILE A 65 -2.32 13.16 -4.28
N ALA A 66 -1.08 13.48 -3.92
CA ALA A 66 -0.10 14.07 -4.83
C ALA A 66 0.54 13.01 -5.74
N GLY A 67 0.71 11.78 -5.25
CA GLY A 67 1.30 10.72 -6.04
C GLY A 67 1.36 9.38 -5.31
N VAL A 68 1.31 8.31 -6.09
CA VAL A 68 1.52 6.95 -5.62
C VAL A 68 2.64 6.36 -6.45
N GLN A 69 3.81 6.14 -5.85
CA GLN A 69 4.93 5.52 -6.57
C GLN A 69 5.03 4.04 -6.22
N ARG A 70 5.65 3.29 -7.11
CA ARG A 70 5.97 1.88 -6.91
C ARG A 70 7.48 1.75 -6.98
N ILE A 71 8.10 1.47 -5.84
CA ILE A 71 9.53 1.19 -5.79
C ILE A 71 9.74 -0.29 -6.14
N ASN A 72 9.07 -1.20 -5.41
CA ASN A 72 9.06 -2.62 -5.71
C ASN A 72 7.76 -3.29 -5.22
N ASP A 73 7.71 -4.62 -5.08
CA ASP A 73 6.55 -5.36 -4.57
C ASP A 73 6.39 -5.34 -3.04
N ARG A 74 7.35 -4.72 -2.33
CA ARG A 74 7.43 -4.61 -0.87
C ARG A 74 7.40 -3.17 -0.35
N ILE A 75 7.78 -2.16 -1.14
CA ILE A 75 7.87 -0.75 -0.75
C ILE A 75 6.99 0.10 -1.68
N LYS A 76 6.10 0.88 -1.07
CA LYS A 76 5.16 1.74 -1.78
C LYS A 76 4.92 3.06 -1.02
N PRO A 77 5.48 4.19 -1.48
CA PRO A 77 5.19 5.49 -0.91
C PRO A 77 3.86 6.06 -1.43
N LEU A 78 3.13 6.74 -0.55
CA LEU A 78 2.00 7.61 -0.85
C LEU A 78 2.37 9.03 -0.48
N ARG A 79 2.44 9.91 -1.48
CA ARG A 79 2.63 11.35 -1.28
C ARG A 79 1.26 12.01 -1.19
N LEU A 80 1.06 12.74 -0.10
CA LEU A 80 -0.13 13.53 0.17
C LEU A 80 0.23 15.01 0.16
N ASP A 81 -0.54 15.80 -0.56
CA ASP A 81 -0.56 17.26 -0.51
C ASP A 81 -1.78 17.69 0.28
N THR A 82 -1.53 18.16 1.51
CA THR A 82 -2.57 18.62 2.42
C THR A 82 -2.42 20.11 2.63
N LYS A 83 -3.47 20.76 3.17
CA LYS A 83 -3.39 22.18 3.54
C LYS A 83 -2.29 22.49 4.56
N GLU A 84 -1.84 21.49 5.30
CA GLU A 84 -0.80 21.60 6.33
C GLU A 84 0.61 21.29 5.79
N GLY A 85 0.72 20.89 4.52
CA GLY A 85 1.96 20.57 3.85
C GLY A 85 1.96 19.19 3.18
N PHE A 86 3.15 18.79 2.73
CA PHE A 86 3.39 17.50 2.08
C PHE A 86 3.72 16.42 3.10
N TRP A 87 3.05 15.27 2.98
CA TRP A 87 3.30 14.09 3.79
C TRP A 87 3.63 12.90 2.90
N THR A 88 4.55 12.05 3.33
CA THR A 88 4.82 10.77 2.66
C THR A 88 4.53 9.63 3.63
N ALA A 89 3.54 8.80 3.31
CA ALA A 89 3.28 7.56 4.03
C ALA A 89 3.99 6.39 3.34
N MET A 90 4.89 5.73 4.06
CA MET A 90 5.66 4.59 3.57
C MET A 90 4.95 3.27 3.88
N PHE A 91 4.51 2.57 2.83
CA PHE A 91 3.94 1.24 2.96
C PHE A 91 4.98 0.17 2.66
N VAL A 92 5.40 -0.56 3.69
CA VAL A 92 6.51 -1.51 3.60
C VAL A 92 6.10 -2.92 4.03
N TYR A 93 6.67 -3.96 3.42
CA TYR A 93 6.60 -5.35 3.83
C TYR A 93 8.01 -5.95 3.86
N ALA A 94 8.58 -6.06 5.06
CA ALA A 94 9.94 -6.56 5.23
C ALA A 94 10.07 -8.04 4.83
N PRO A 95 11.23 -8.47 4.30
CA PRO A 95 11.49 -9.88 4.06
C PRO A 95 11.39 -10.72 5.33
N GLN A 96 10.96 -11.97 5.21
CA GLN A 96 10.86 -12.89 6.35
C GLN A 96 12.26 -13.28 6.86
N THR A 97 12.36 -13.72 8.12
CA THR A 97 13.65 -14.10 8.73
C THR A 97 14.42 -15.16 7.94
N GLY A 98 13.70 -16.09 7.29
CA GLY A 98 14.27 -17.15 6.45
C GLY A 98 14.65 -16.73 5.02
N CYS A 99 14.43 -15.47 4.64
CA CYS A 99 14.94 -14.94 3.37
C CYS A 99 16.48 -14.83 3.41
N PRO A 100 17.16 -15.00 2.26
CA PRO A 100 18.58 -14.73 2.13
C PRO A 100 18.97 -13.35 2.67
N GLU A 101 20.16 -13.22 3.24
CA GLU A 101 20.61 -11.94 3.81
C GLU A 101 20.71 -10.84 2.76
N HIS A 102 21.17 -11.18 1.55
CA HIS A 102 21.23 -10.21 0.44
C HIS A 102 19.88 -9.61 0.07
N ASP A 103 18.77 -10.38 0.15
CA ASP A 103 17.42 -9.88 -0.10
C ASP A 103 16.98 -8.87 0.98
N LYS A 104 17.47 -9.04 2.21
CA LYS A 104 17.21 -8.12 3.33
C LYS A 104 18.01 -6.84 3.16
N ASP A 105 19.29 -6.96 2.86
CA ASP A 105 20.18 -5.82 2.64
C ASP A 105 19.65 -4.96 1.48
N GLU A 106 19.29 -5.57 0.35
CA GLU A 106 18.70 -4.86 -0.79
C GLU A 106 17.40 -4.13 -0.40
N PHE A 107 16.54 -4.78 0.39
CA PHE A 107 15.31 -4.14 0.88
C PHE A 107 15.59 -2.94 1.78
N TYR A 108 16.53 -3.05 2.73
CA TYR A 108 16.85 -1.95 3.64
C TYR A 108 17.56 -0.80 2.93
N LEU A 109 18.42 -1.09 1.96
CA LEU A 109 19.04 -0.07 1.11
C LEU A 109 18.00 0.71 0.29
N ALA A 110 17.08 0.00 -0.38
CA ALA A 110 16.00 0.63 -1.14
C ALA A 110 15.06 1.45 -0.25
N LEU A 111 14.84 1.01 1.00
CA LEU A 111 14.03 1.75 1.96
C LEU A 111 14.74 3.01 2.45
N GLU A 112 16.05 2.94 2.72
CA GLU A 112 16.84 4.12 3.11
C GLU A 112 16.89 5.17 1.98
N GLU A 113 17.04 4.72 0.73
CA GLU A 113 17.06 5.62 -0.43
C GLU A 113 15.74 6.39 -0.60
N GLU A 114 14.58 5.75 -0.38
CA GLU A 114 13.28 6.41 -0.51
C GLU A 114 12.89 7.28 0.69
N ILE A 115 13.45 7.02 1.89
CA ILE A 115 13.18 7.82 3.09
C ILE A 115 13.98 9.13 3.09
N ARG A 116 15.16 9.17 2.45
CA ARG A 116 16.03 10.36 2.40
C ARG A 116 15.53 11.42 1.43
#